data_AF-A0A1M6SE98-F1
#
_entry.id   AF-A0A1M6SE98-F1
#
_cell.length_a   1.000
_cell.length_b   1.000
_cell.length_c   1.000
_cell.angle_alpha   90.00
_cell.angle_beta   90.00
_cell.angle_gamma   90.00
#
_symmetry.space_group_name_H-M   'P 1'
#
loop_
_entity.id
_entity.type
_entity.pdbx_description
1 polymer ?
#
loop_
_entity_poly.entity_id
_entity_poly.type
_entity_poly.pdbx_seq_one_letter_code
_entity_poly.pdbx_strand_id
1 'polypeptide(L)'
;MISWNLCLDIEQGKINFSLDVPAEFQASLQSLLTPEPERARELRAIFGQGFAKPVAALVWPKLKRIVAIGTGSFAVYTKALSKYIGDLPQDNGLFATSEALIGKSMTGSDNYKLLTGENFYEFRPLTATPEQRPLFISELQAGESYEIILTNRAGLYRYATEMVIKVESCEDGKLIFSDIGQLSDTLTLEDGLLWEQEIYQAIAAAAEADGVALLDYSYCLQDTDGSSRLQLMLETDDKTKNLAPDIDKRLCEANQVYAAARKKGLLPCEVSYLAAESHLLYRDVQRFRQKTAPDQIKPTHFLNTTEKIKFFTAVLE
;
A
#
# COMPACT_ATOMS: atom_id res chain seq x y z
N MET A 1 17.02 -12.04 -18.64
CA MET A 1 16.71 -13.41 -19.12
C MET A 1 15.22 -13.61 -19.43
N ILE A 2 14.29 -13.22 -18.54
CA ILE A 2 12.84 -13.39 -18.77
C ILE A 2 12.30 -12.58 -19.98
N SER A 3 12.75 -11.34 -20.16
CA SER A 3 12.31 -10.47 -21.26
C SER A 3 12.67 -10.98 -22.66
N TRP A 4 13.74 -11.76 -22.79
CA TRP A 4 14.20 -12.29 -24.08
C TRP A 4 13.32 -13.44 -24.56
N ASN A 5 12.95 -14.34 -23.66
CA ASN A 5 12.08 -15.48 -23.97
C ASN A 5 10.69 -15.01 -24.40
N LEU A 6 10.12 -14.01 -23.71
CA LEU A 6 8.83 -13.43 -24.13
C LEU A 6 8.90 -12.80 -25.53
N CYS A 7 10.01 -12.14 -25.89
CA CYS A 7 10.16 -11.60 -27.25
C CYS A 7 10.26 -12.71 -28.30
N LEU A 8 10.91 -13.85 -27.99
CA LEU A 8 10.95 -15.01 -28.88
C LEU A 8 9.55 -15.62 -29.08
N ASP A 9 8.77 -15.72 -28.01
CA ASP A 9 7.42 -16.26 -28.07
C ASP A 9 6.50 -15.39 -28.95
N ILE A 10 6.62 -14.06 -28.83
CA ILE A 10 5.93 -13.08 -29.69
C ILE A 10 6.39 -13.21 -31.15
N GLU A 11 7.69 -13.30 -31.40
CA GLU A 11 8.26 -13.42 -32.75
C GLU A 11 7.76 -14.66 -33.48
N GLN A 12 7.68 -15.78 -32.77
CA GLN A 12 7.26 -17.07 -33.33
C GLN A 12 5.75 -17.31 -33.25
N GLY A 13 5.03 -16.49 -32.47
CA GLY A 13 3.64 -16.72 -32.12
C GLY A 13 3.43 -18.04 -31.38
N LYS A 14 4.40 -18.47 -30.55
CA LYS A 14 4.38 -19.76 -29.86
C LYS A 14 4.84 -19.59 -28.43
N ILE A 15 4.07 -20.11 -27.48
CA ILE A 15 4.45 -20.06 -26.07
C ILE A 15 5.46 -21.16 -25.80
N ASN A 16 6.59 -20.81 -25.17
CA ASN A 16 7.48 -21.80 -24.61
C ASN A 16 6.88 -22.34 -23.30
N PHE A 17 6.16 -23.46 -23.37
CA PHE A 17 5.55 -24.11 -22.20
C PHE A 17 6.57 -24.89 -21.35
N SER A 18 7.63 -24.22 -20.89
CA SER A 18 8.46 -24.75 -19.79
C SER A 18 7.74 -24.72 -18.43
N LEU A 19 6.50 -24.23 -18.42
CA LEU A 19 5.63 -24.09 -17.26
C LEU A 19 4.62 -25.24 -17.23
N ASP A 20 4.33 -25.76 -16.03
CA ASP A 20 3.32 -26.79 -15.80
C ASP A 20 1.90 -26.19 -15.92
N VAL A 21 1.44 -26.03 -17.17
CA VAL A 21 0.14 -25.49 -17.53
C VAL A 21 -0.72 -26.61 -18.13
N PRO A 22 -1.97 -26.84 -17.68
CA PRO A 22 -2.81 -27.89 -18.26
C PRO A 22 -3.02 -27.70 -19.77
N ALA A 23 -3.05 -28.80 -20.52
CA ALA A 23 -3.07 -28.79 -21.99
C ALA A 23 -4.23 -27.97 -22.60
N GLU A 24 -5.38 -27.93 -21.93
CA GLU A 24 -6.53 -27.13 -22.35
C GLU A 24 -6.21 -25.62 -22.35
N PHE A 25 -5.54 -25.13 -21.31
CA PHE A 25 -5.10 -23.73 -21.24
C PHE A 25 -3.97 -23.45 -22.23
N GLN A 26 -3.08 -24.40 -22.47
CA GLN A 26 -2.02 -24.25 -23.47
C GLN A 26 -2.63 -24.04 -24.87
N ALA A 27 -3.58 -24.88 -25.27
CA ALA A 27 -4.25 -24.77 -26.56
C ALA A 27 -5.02 -23.44 -26.69
N SER A 28 -5.75 -23.05 -25.64
CA SER A 28 -6.47 -21.77 -25.61
C SER A 28 -5.53 -20.58 -25.77
N LEU A 29 -4.47 -20.48 -24.97
CA LEU A 29 -3.48 -19.40 -25.06
C LEU A 29 -2.77 -19.37 -26.41
N GLN A 30 -2.37 -20.54 -26.91
CA GLN A 30 -1.69 -20.67 -28.20
C GLN A 30 -2.58 -20.22 -29.37
N SER A 31 -3.91 -20.40 -29.27
CA SER A 31 -4.86 -19.96 -30.30
C SER A 31 -5.00 -18.43 -30.41
N LEU A 32 -4.61 -17.69 -29.37
CA LEU A 32 -4.64 -16.23 -29.34
C LEU A 32 -3.39 -15.59 -29.97
N LEU A 33 -2.36 -16.38 -30.26
CA LEU A 33 -1.08 -15.88 -30.73
C LEU A 33 -0.93 -16.06 -32.23
N THR A 34 -0.39 -15.02 -32.86
CA THR A 34 0.12 -15.05 -34.23
C THR A 34 1.55 -14.52 -34.23
N PRO A 35 2.43 -14.96 -35.14
CA PRO A 35 3.79 -14.45 -35.21
C PRO A 35 3.85 -12.93 -35.43
N GLU A 36 4.49 -12.20 -34.53
CA GLU A 36 4.69 -10.74 -34.60
C GLU A 36 6.18 -10.35 -34.52
N PRO A 37 7.00 -10.68 -35.54
CA PRO A 37 8.45 -10.47 -35.52
C PRO A 37 8.86 -9.00 -35.41
N GLU A 38 8.09 -8.09 -36.01
CA GLU A 38 8.35 -6.65 -35.92
C GLU A 38 8.15 -6.13 -34.49
N ARG A 39 7.07 -6.56 -33.83
CA ARG A 39 6.82 -6.19 -32.43
C ARG A 39 7.89 -6.75 -31.50
N ALA A 40 8.31 -7.99 -31.72
CA ALA A 40 9.40 -8.59 -30.96
C ALA A 40 10.72 -7.81 -31.11
N ARG A 41 11.07 -7.37 -32.33
CA ARG A 41 12.26 -6.55 -32.57
C ARG A 41 12.17 -5.21 -31.84
N GLU A 42 11.02 -4.55 -31.89
CA GLU A 42 10.76 -3.29 -31.19
C GLU A 42 10.93 -3.45 -29.68
N LEU A 43 10.31 -4.49 -29.08
CA LEU A 43 10.42 -4.77 -27.65
C LEU A 43 11.85 -5.07 -27.21
N ARG A 44 12.61 -5.85 -28.01
CA ARG A 44 14.05 -6.07 -27.75
C ARG A 44 14.84 -4.76 -27.75
N ALA A 45 14.55 -3.88 -28.71
CA ALA A 45 15.21 -2.57 -28.78
C ALA A 45 14.83 -1.66 -27.59
N ILE A 46 13.57 -1.70 -27.14
CA ILE A 46 13.12 -1.00 -25.93
C ILE A 46 13.86 -1.54 -24.70
N PHE A 47 13.84 -2.86 -24.47
CA PHE A 47 14.48 -3.47 -23.31
C PHE A 47 16.01 -3.34 -23.33
N GLY A 48 16.63 -3.31 -24.51
CA GLY A 48 18.06 -3.09 -24.69
C GLY A 48 18.54 -1.70 -24.26
N GLN A 49 17.64 -0.71 -24.19
CA GLN A 49 17.94 0.64 -23.68
C GLN A 49 17.91 0.71 -22.14
N GLY A 50 17.45 -0.33 -21.47
CA GLY A 50 17.24 -0.35 -20.01
C GLY A 50 16.00 0.43 -19.57
N PHE A 51 15.91 0.68 -18.26
CA PHE A 51 14.72 1.24 -17.60
C PHE A 51 14.99 2.59 -16.92
N ALA A 52 15.95 3.35 -17.47
CA ALA A 52 16.25 4.70 -16.98
C ALA A 52 15.17 5.74 -17.36
N LYS A 53 14.39 5.44 -18.41
CA LYS A 53 13.23 6.22 -18.85
C LYS A 53 11.94 5.41 -18.65
N PRO A 54 10.78 6.07 -18.52
CA PRO A 54 9.49 5.39 -18.49
C PRO A 54 9.30 4.45 -19.68
N VAL A 55 9.01 3.19 -19.38
CA VAL A 55 8.95 2.11 -20.37
C VAL A 55 7.53 1.72 -20.73
N ALA A 56 6.55 2.00 -19.86
CA ALA A 56 5.18 1.51 -20.01
C ALA A 56 4.54 1.97 -21.32
N ALA A 57 4.67 3.26 -21.67
CA ALA A 57 4.13 3.79 -22.92
C ALA A 57 4.86 3.27 -24.17
N LEU A 58 6.12 2.84 -24.06
CA LEU A 58 6.86 2.21 -25.16
C LEU A 58 6.37 0.76 -25.39
N VAL A 59 6.13 0.03 -24.30
CA VAL A 59 5.62 -1.35 -24.33
C VAL A 59 4.13 -1.40 -24.65
N TRP A 60 3.37 -0.36 -24.32
CA TRP A 60 1.95 -0.26 -24.64
C TRP A 60 1.63 1.13 -25.20
N PRO A 61 1.80 1.38 -26.51
CA PRO A 61 1.62 2.70 -27.12
C PRO A 61 0.21 3.30 -27.00
N LYS A 62 -0.79 2.46 -26.72
CA LYS A 62 -2.19 2.88 -26.52
C LYS A 62 -2.58 2.98 -25.04
N LEU A 63 -1.63 2.82 -24.12
CA LEU A 63 -1.87 2.88 -22.68
C LEU A 63 -2.25 4.31 -22.28
N LYS A 64 -3.38 4.45 -21.58
CA LYS A 64 -3.95 5.75 -21.18
C LYS A 64 -3.86 6.02 -19.68
N ARG A 65 -3.82 4.97 -18.87
CA ARG A 65 -3.78 5.03 -17.41
C ARG A 65 -3.34 3.70 -16.84
N ILE A 66 -2.85 3.73 -15.62
CA ILE A 66 -2.60 2.54 -14.79
C ILE A 66 -3.69 2.45 -13.75
N VAL A 67 -4.23 1.25 -13.53
CA VAL A 67 -5.15 0.98 -12.42
C VAL A 67 -4.42 0.10 -11.42
N ALA A 68 -4.00 0.69 -10.29
CA ALA A 68 -3.27 0.02 -9.22
C ALA A 68 -3.42 0.83 -7.93
N ILE A 69 -3.69 0.14 -6.82
CA ILE A 69 -3.79 0.77 -5.49
C ILE A 69 -2.41 1.33 -5.14
N GLY A 70 -2.34 2.64 -4.96
CA GLY A 70 -1.15 3.37 -4.58
C GLY A 70 -1.27 4.14 -3.26
N THR A 71 -2.36 3.92 -2.52
CA THR A 71 -2.65 4.55 -1.23
C THR A 71 -2.30 3.61 -0.06
N GLY A 72 -2.33 4.14 1.16
CA GLY A 72 -2.04 3.38 2.38
C GLY A 72 -0.66 2.73 2.32
N SER A 73 -0.57 1.44 2.67
CA SER A 73 0.68 0.68 2.68
C SER A 73 1.33 0.52 1.29
N PHE A 74 0.67 0.92 0.19
CA PHE A 74 1.27 0.87 -1.14
C PHE A 74 1.91 2.19 -1.58
N ALA A 75 1.81 3.27 -0.78
CA ALA A 75 2.29 4.60 -1.15
C ALA A 75 3.79 4.64 -1.50
N VAL A 76 4.62 3.85 -0.81
CA VAL A 76 6.06 3.72 -1.12
C VAL A 76 6.30 3.24 -2.55
N TYR A 77 5.48 2.32 -3.05
CA TYR A 77 5.63 1.78 -4.41
C TYR A 77 5.07 2.70 -5.49
N THR A 78 4.14 3.60 -5.16
CA THR A 78 3.66 4.64 -6.11
C THR A 78 4.83 5.52 -6.58
N LYS A 79 5.71 5.93 -5.65
CA LYS A 79 6.93 6.68 -6.00
C LYS A 79 7.84 5.85 -6.91
N ALA A 80 8.04 4.57 -6.61
CA ALA A 80 8.84 3.67 -7.45
C ALA A 80 8.21 3.42 -8.84
N LEU A 81 6.88 3.31 -8.91
CA LEU A 81 6.12 3.07 -10.14
C LEU A 81 6.26 4.23 -11.12
N SER A 82 6.32 5.48 -10.63
CA SER A 82 6.49 6.69 -11.45
C SER A 82 7.68 6.60 -12.43
N LYS A 83 8.76 5.93 -12.03
CA LYS A 83 9.94 5.67 -12.89
C LYS A 83 9.59 4.90 -14.17
N TYR A 84 8.63 3.98 -14.09
CA TYR A 84 8.25 3.10 -15.20
C TYR A 84 7.11 3.66 -16.04
N ILE A 85 6.23 4.46 -15.43
CA ILE A 85 4.99 4.92 -16.07
C ILE A 85 5.07 6.38 -16.53
N GLY A 86 6.02 7.17 -16.01
CA GLY A 86 6.15 8.59 -16.32
C GLY A 86 4.92 9.36 -15.86
N ASP A 87 4.40 10.24 -16.72
CA ASP A 87 3.24 11.09 -16.42
C ASP A 87 1.89 10.39 -16.68
N LEU A 88 1.87 9.07 -16.87
CA LEU A 88 0.62 8.33 -17.06
C LEU A 88 -0.26 8.46 -15.80
N PRO A 89 -1.55 8.82 -15.94
CA PRO A 89 -2.46 8.88 -14.81
C PRO A 89 -2.56 7.53 -14.09
N GLN A 90 -2.39 7.56 -12.77
CA GLN A 90 -2.71 6.43 -11.90
C GLN A 90 -4.12 6.58 -11.34
N ASP A 91 -4.81 5.45 -11.26
CA ASP A 91 -6.14 5.31 -10.71
C ASP A 91 -6.09 4.21 -9.63
N ASN A 92 -6.50 4.53 -8.41
CA ASN A 92 -6.42 3.60 -7.29
C ASN A 92 -7.50 2.49 -7.37
N GLY A 93 -8.35 2.49 -8.41
CA GLY A 93 -9.30 1.44 -8.69
C GLY A 93 -10.53 1.51 -7.78
N LEU A 94 -10.82 0.42 -7.08
CA LEU A 94 -11.97 0.30 -6.19
C LEU A 94 -11.48 0.22 -4.75
N PHE A 95 -12.12 0.99 -3.88
CA PHE A 95 -12.03 0.80 -2.43
C PHE A 95 -13.00 -0.32 -2.06
N ALA A 96 -12.47 -1.47 -1.67
CA ALA A 96 -13.24 -2.69 -1.49
C ALA A 96 -12.66 -3.58 -0.39
N THR A 97 -13.53 -4.38 0.22
CA THR A 97 -13.20 -5.47 1.12
C THR A 97 -13.75 -6.78 0.57
N SER A 98 -13.52 -7.89 1.28
CA SER A 98 -14.19 -9.16 0.97
C SER A 98 -15.71 -9.07 1.07
N GLU A 99 -16.23 -8.14 1.87
CA GLU A 99 -17.65 -7.98 2.19
C GLU A 99 -18.40 -7.04 1.24
N ALA A 100 -17.71 -6.06 0.65
CA ALA A 100 -18.34 -5.07 -0.22
C ALA A 100 -17.39 -4.31 -1.15
N LEU A 101 -17.92 -3.89 -2.29
CA LEU A 101 -17.40 -2.75 -3.04
C LEU A 101 -17.94 -1.47 -2.39
N ILE A 102 -17.05 -0.58 -1.94
CA ILE A 102 -17.40 0.59 -1.13
C ILE A 102 -17.25 1.88 -1.93
N GLY A 103 -16.14 2.05 -2.64
CA GLY A 103 -15.82 3.30 -3.32
C GLY A 103 -15.13 3.09 -4.65
N LYS A 104 -15.14 4.13 -5.48
CA LYS A 104 -14.40 4.19 -6.74
C LYS A 104 -13.42 5.36 -6.69
N SER A 105 -12.17 5.10 -7.05
CA SER A 105 -11.13 6.11 -7.09
C SER A 105 -11.47 7.22 -8.08
N MET A 106 -11.08 8.44 -7.72
CA MET A 106 -11.10 9.60 -8.60
C MET A 106 -9.74 9.70 -9.27
N THR A 107 -9.70 9.48 -10.60
CA THR A 107 -8.45 9.49 -11.37
C THR A 107 -7.67 10.79 -11.12
N GLY A 108 -6.39 10.67 -10.77
CA GLY A 108 -5.53 11.81 -10.45
C GLY A 108 -5.62 12.32 -9.01
N SER A 109 -6.31 11.60 -8.11
CA SER A 109 -6.24 11.84 -6.67
C SER A 109 -6.26 10.54 -5.86
N ASP A 110 -5.96 10.65 -4.58
CA ASP A 110 -6.04 9.56 -3.60
C ASP A 110 -7.45 9.41 -3.00
N ASN A 111 -8.42 10.15 -3.55
CA ASN A 111 -9.79 10.16 -3.05
C ASN A 111 -10.66 9.15 -3.77
N TYR A 112 -11.67 8.70 -3.06
CA TYR A 112 -12.70 7.78 -3.52
C TYR A 112 -14.06 8.43 -3.40
N LYS A 113 -14.93 8.13 -4.36
CA LYS A 113 -16.35 8.43 -4.29
C LYS A 113 -17.10 7.19 -3.82
N LEU A 114 -17.92 7.34 -2.78
CA LEU A 114 -18.76 6.26 -2.26
C LEU A 114 -19.72 5.73 -3.33
N LEU A 115 -19.85 4.41 -3.41
CA LEU A 115 -20.81 3.71 -4.26
C LEU A 115 -22.12 3.52 -3.48
N THR A 116 -23.17 4.22 -3.88
CA THR A 116 -24.50 4.10 -3.29
C THR A 116 -25.35 3.07 -4.04
N GLY A 117 -26.22 2.34 -3.34
CA GLY A 117 -27.30 1.53 -3.94
C GLY A 117 -27.24 0.03 -3.64
N GLU A 118 -26.04 -0.53 -3.49
CA GLU A 118 -25.86 -1.97 -3.18
C GLU A 118 -25.76 -2.23 -1.67
N ASN A 119 -25.24 -1.27 -0.92
CA ASN A 119 -25.02 -1.37 0.51
C ASN A 119 -25.61 -0.16 1.24
N PHE A 120 -25.87 -0.34 2.52
CA PHE A 120 -26.19 0.72 3.45
C PHE A 120 -24.98 0.96 4.37
N TYR A 121 -24.61 2.23 4.53
CA TYR A 121 -23.42 2.64 5.27
C TYR A 121 -23.83 3.51 6.46
N GLU A 122 -23.34 3.14 7.64
CA GLU A 122 -23.29 4.01 8.81
C GLU A 122 -21.80 4.33 9.12
N PHE A 123 -21.56 5.36 9.92
CA PHE A 123 -20.21 5.85 10.20
C PHE A 123 -20.02 6.08 11.69
N ARG A 124 -18.98 5.49 12.27
CA ARG A 124 -18.67 5.65 13.69
C ARG A 124 -17.49 6.61 13.85
N PRO A 125 -17.67 7.76 14.54
CA PRO A 125 -16.54 8.61 14.91
C PRO A 125 -15.52 7.83 15.76
N LEU A 126 -14.23 8.09 15.57
CA LEU A 126 -13.18 7.40 16.32
C LEU A 126 -13.18 7.73 17.82
N THR A 127 -13.74 8.88 18.19
CA THR A 127 -13.91 9.33 19.58
C THR A 127 -15.28 8.98 20.17
N ALA A 128 -16.09 8.19 19.46
CA ALA A 128 -17.44 7.85 19.90
C ALA A 128 -17.42 7.00 21.17
N THR A 129 -18.33 7.30 22.10
CA THR A 129 -18.57 6.41 23.25
C THR A 129 -19.34 5.16 22.80
N PRO A 130 -19.31 4.05 23.55
CA PRO A 130 -20.06 2.84 23.21
C PRO A 130 -21.57 3.05 23.00
N GLU A 131 -22.13 4.06 23.67
CA GLU A 131 -23.56 4.41 23.62
C GLU A 131 -23.91 5.32 22.43
N GLN A 132 -22.91 5.96 21.81
CA GLN A 132 -23.14 6.85 20.70
C GLN A 132 -23.54 6.05 19.46
N ARG A 133 -24.68 6.40 18.87
CA ARG A 133 -25.11 5.78 17.63
C ARG A 133 -24.15 6.13 16.49
N PRO A 134 -23.93 5.21 15.54
CA PRO A 134 -23.38 5.55 14.23
C PRO A 134 -24.20 6.64 13.53
N LEU A 135 -23.49 7.37 12.69
CA LEU A 135 -23.98 8.51 11.91
C LEU A 135 -24.37 8.07 10.50
N PHE A 136 -25.30 8.80 9.89
CA PHE A 136 -25.58 8.69 8.47
C PHE A 136 -24.68 9.63 7.65
N ILE A 137 -24.64 9.40 6.33
CA ILE A 137 -23.84 10.20 5.39
C ILE A 137 -24.08 11.70 5.55
N SER A 138 -25.34 12.12 5.77
CA SER A 138 -25.73 13.53 5.91
C SER A 138 -25.22 14.21 7.20
N GLU A 139 -24.70 13.43 8.15
CA GLU A 139 -24.23 13.91 9.45
C GLU A 139 -22.69 14.00 9.52
N LEU A 140 -22.02 13.61 8.44
CA LEU A 140 -20.57 13.63 8.33
C LEU A 140 -20.03 15.04 8.17
N GLN A 141 -18.85 15.29 8.73
CA GLN A 141 -18.15 16.56 8.64
C GLN A 141 -16.86 16.38 7.83
N ALA A 142 -16.60 17.31 6.90
CA ALA A 142 -15.35 17.33 6.16
C ALA A 142 -14.15 17.56 7.09
N GLY A 143 -13.06 16.84 6.84
CA GLY A 143 -11.86 16.82 7.67
C GLY A 143 -11.87 15.76 8.79
N GLU A 144 -13.04 15.27 9.18
CA GLU A 144 -13.18 14.29 10.26
C GLU A 144 -13.03 12.85 9.76
N SER A 145 -12.62 11.96 10.68
CA SER A 145 -12.37 10.54 10.39
C SER A 145 -13.41 9.64 11.05
N TYR A 146 -13.85 8.62 10.31
CA TYR A 146 -14.90 7.70 10.73
C TYR A 146 -14.59 6.28 10.30
N GLU A 147 -14.93 5.33 11.14
CA GLU A 147 -15.00 3.93 10.76
C GLU A 147 -16.29 3.64 9.97
N ILE A 148 -16.19 2.85 8.91
CA ILE A 148 -17.33 2.41 8.12
C ILE A 148 -18.02 1.21 8.79
N ILE A 149 -19.33 1.32 8.96
CA ILE A 149 -20.22 0.23 9.37
C ILE A 149 -21.10 -0.15 8.18
N LEU A 150 -21.08 -1.42 7.81
CA LEU A 150 -21.68 -1.96 6.60
C LEU A 150 -22.95 -2.77 6.91
N THR A 151 -24.01 -2.53 6.14
CA THR A 151 -25.15 -3.46 6.01
C THR A 151 -25.38 -3.81 4.54
N ASN A 152 -25.50 -5.10 4.23
CA ASN A 152 -25.61 -5.57 2.84
C ASN A 152 -26.62 -6.73 2.66
N ARG A 153 -26.88 -7.09 1.40
CA ARG A 153 -27.81 -8.18 1.02
C ARG A 153 -27.26 -9.58 1.30
N ALA A 154 -25.97 -9.71 1.63
CA ALA A 154 -25.35 -10.98 2.00
C ALA A 154 -25.60 -11.37 3.48
N GLY A 155 -26.36 -10.55 4.22
CA GLY A 155 -26.72 -10.83 5.61
C GLY A 155 -25.77 -10.24 6.64
N LEU A 156 -24.87 -9.34 6.24
CA LEU A 156 -24.13 -8.51 7.18
C LEU A 156 -25.00 -7.35 7.62
N TYR A 157 -25.24 -7.24 8.92
CA TYR A 157 -26.06 -6.18 9.52
C TYR A 157 -25.23 -5.41 10.54
N ARG A 158 -25.02 -4.12 10.28
CA ARG A 158 -24.19 -3.22 11.11
C ARG A 158 -22.82 -3.83 11.41
N TYR A 159 -22.22 -4.44 10.39
CA TYR A 159 -20.91 -5.04 10.45
C TYR A 159 -19.85 -3.94 10.53
N ALA A 160 -19.11 -3.91 11.64
CA ALA A 160 -17.97 -3.01 11.82
C ALA A 160 -16.83 -3.49 10.91
N THR A 161 -16.50 -2.70 9.90
CA THR A 161 -15.48 -3.08 8.91
C THR A 161 -14.05 -2.83 9.40
N GLU A 162 -13.89 -2.08 10.50
CA GLU A 162 -12.62 -1.55 10.98
C GLU A 162 -11.91 -0.59 10.00
N MET A 163 -12.45 -0.38 8.80
CA MET A 163 -11.92 0.57 7.83
C MET A 163 -12.23 2.00 8.26
N VAL A 164 -11.19 2.80 8.32
CA VAL A 164 -11.27 4.22 8.68
C VAL A 164 -11.06 5.05 7.43
N ILE A 165 -11.95 6.00 7.23
CA ILE A 165 -11.88 6.98 6.15
C ILE A 165 -11.84 8.38 6.72
N LYS A 166 -11.25 9.30 5.97
CA LYS A 166 -11.37 10.74 6.24
C LYS A 166 -12.29 11.36 5.20
N VAL A 167 -13.26 12.12 5.67
CA VAL A 167 -14.26 12.77 4.81
C VAL A 167 -13.60 13.98 4.14
N GLU A 168 -13.50 13.97 2.83
CA GLU A 168 -12.96 15.11 2.07
C GLU A 168 -14.08 16.08 1.71
N SER A 169 -15.25 15.56 1.33
CA SER A 169 -16.46 16.36 1.13
C SER A 169 -17.70 15.48 1.25
N CYS A 170 -18.79 16.04 1.77
CA CYS A 170 -20.10 15.40 1.76
C CYS A 170 -21.18 16.39 1.34
N GLU A 171 -21.68 16.27 0.11
CA GLU A 171 -22.68 17.18 -0.48
C GLU A 171 -23.77 16.38 -1.18
N ASP A 172 -25.04 16.69 -0.91
CA ASP A 172 -26.20 16.03 -1.53
C ASP A 172 -26.14 14.48 -1.46
N GLY A 173 -25.66 13.92 -0.35
CA GLY A 173 -25.49 12.48 -0.17
C GLY A 173 -24.35 11.86 -0.98
N LYS A 174 -23.52 12.66 -1.65
CA LYS A 174 -22.29 12.23 -2.31
C LYS A 174 -21.13 12.39 -1.34
N LEU A 175 -20.59 11.27 -0.89
CA LEU A 175 -19.41 11.23 -0.05
C LEU A 175 -18.16 11.05 -0.92
N ILE A 176 -17.21 11.97 -0.75
CA ILE A 176 -15.82 11.84 -1.22
C ILE A 176 -14.94 11.68 0.02
N PHE A 177 -14.07 10.69 0.01
CA PHE A 177 -13.24 10.35 1.15
C PHE A 177 -11.85 9.87 0.74
N SER A 178 -10.89 9.95 1.66
CA SER A 178 -9.58 9.33 1.54
C SER A 178 -9.47 8.14 2.49
N ASP A 179 -8.63 7.17 2.13
CA ASP A 179 -8.32 6.00 2.96
C ASP A 179 -7.32 6.39 4.06
N ILE A 180 -7.63 6.05 5.31
CA ILE A 180 -6.73 6.25 6.46
C ILE A 180 -6.08 4.93 6.87
N GLY A 181 -6.83 3.82 6.82
CA GLY A 181 -6.34 2.49 7.17
C GLY A 181 -7.38 1.64 7.90
N GLN A 182 -6.89 0.60 8.60
CA GLN A 182 -7.72 -0.30 9.39
C GLN A 182 -7.34 -0.25 10.87
N LEU A 183 -8.33 -0.28 11.77
CA LEU A 183 -8.09 -0.21 13.22
C LEU A 183 -7.18 -1.35 13.72
N SER A 184 -7.35 -2.57 13.20
CA SER A 184 -6.53 -3.74 13.56
C SER A 184 -5.07 -3.66 13.11
N ASP A 185 -4.77 -2.82 12.12
CA ASP A 185 -3.44 -2.64 11.54
C ASP A 185 -2.83 -1.27 11.89
N THR A 186 -3.32 -0.62 12.95
CA THR A 186 -2.85 0.70 13.40
C THR A 186 -2.09 0.61 14.71
N LEU A 187 -1.10 1.50 14.90
CA LEU A 187 -0.32 1.54 16.14
C LEU A 187 -1.06 2.37 17.20
N THR A 188 -1.39 1.72 18.31
CA THR A 188 -2.02 2.37 19.46
C THR A 188 -0.99 2.90 20.44
N LEU A 189 -1.10 4.18 20.77
CA LEU A 189 -0.40 4.85 21.87
C LEU A 189 -1.39 5.12 23.02
N GLU A 190 -0.89 5.56 24.17
CA GLU A 190 -1.71 5.77 25.38
C GLU A 190 -2.95 6.63 25.14
N ASP A 191 -2.81 7.72 24.38
CA ASP A 191 -3.87 8.72 24.18
C ASP A 191 -4.47 8.70 22.76
N GLY A 192 -4.21 7.66 21.95
CA GLY A 192 -4.77 7.58 20.61
C GLY A 192 -4.00 6.72 19.62
N LEU A 193 -4.18 7.02 18.34
CA LEU A 193 -3.66 6.23 17.24
C LEU A 193 -2.57 6.99 16.49
N LEU A 194 -1.57 6.25 16.04
CA LEU A 194 -0.56 6.67 15.09
C LEU A 194 -0.75 5.88 13.79
N TRP A 195 -1.14 6.57 12.73
CA TRP A 195 -1.47 5.95 11.45
C TRP A 195 -0.21 5.67 10.64
N GLU A 196 -0.26 4.59 9.86
CA GLU A 196 0.82 4.21 8.97
C GLU A 196 1.21 5.34 8.01
N GLN A 197 0.22 6.06 7.47
CA GLN A 197 0.46 7.15 6.53
C GLN A 197 1.30 8.28 7.16
N GLU A 198 1.09 8.58 8.43
CA GLU A 198 1.84 9.62 9.16
C GLU A 198 3.30 9.17 9.36
N ILE A 199 3.51 7.89 9.67
CA ILE A 199 4.84 7.27 9.77
C ILE A 199 5.55 7.32 8.42
N TYR A 200 4.88 6.88 7.36
CA TYR A 200 5.42 6.88 6.01
C TYR A 200 5.81 8.29 5.55
N GLN A 201 4.95 9.28 5.75
CA GLN A 201 5.22 10.67 5.36
C GLN A 201 6.46 11.23 6.09
N ALA A 202 6.61 10.92 7.39
CA ALA A 202 7.78 11.34 8.14
C ALA A 202 9.08 10.68 7.63
N ILE A 203 9.05 9.36 7.36
CA ILE A 203 10.20 8.61 6.80
C ILE A 203 10.55 9.13 5.41
N ALA A 204 9.56 9.25 4.52
CA ALA A 204 9.76 9.65 3.13
C ALA A 204 10.35 11.06 3.04
N ALA A 205 9.86 12.00 3.86
CA ALA A 205 10.36 13.37 3.87
C ALA A 205 11.77 13.48 4.45
N ALA A 206 12.11 12.70 5.49
CA ALA A 206 13.46 12.66 6.04
C ALA A 206 14.45 12.03 5.05
N ALA A 207 14.08 10.91 4.44
CA ALA A 207 14.89 10.24 3.42
C ALA A 207 15.15 11.18 2.22
N GLU A 208 14.13 11.89 1.75
CA GLU A 208 14.27 12.86 0.66
C GLU A 208 15.19 14.04 1.03
N ALA A 209 15.09 14.55 2.25
CA ALA A 209 15.94 15.65 2.73
C ALA A 209 17.44 15.25 2.77
N ASP A 210 17.74 13.98 3.04
CA ASP A 210 19.10 13.45 3.09
C ASP A 210 19.57 12.79 1.78
N GLY A 211 18.74 12.80 0.74
CA GLY A 211 19.05 12.22 -0.56
C GLY A 211 19.11 10.69 -0.57
N VAL A 212 18.37 10.04 0.34
CA VAL A 212 18.28 8.58 0.48
C VAL A 212 17.06 8.05 -0.29
N ALA A 213 17.25 7.03 -1.10
CA ALA A 213 16.15 6.30 -1.73
C ALA A 213 15.56 5.29 -0.74
N LEU A 214 14.35 5.58 -0.25
CA LEU A 214 13.54 4.62 0.50
C LEU A 214 12.95 3.58 -0.47
N LEU A 215 13.26 2.31 -0.24
CA LEU A 215 12.73 1.18 -1.01
C LEU A 215 11.48 0.59 -0.35
N ASP A 216 11.54 0.40 0.98
CA ASP A 216 10.48 -0.19 1.78
C ASP A 216 10.73 0.08 3.28
N TYR A 217 9.76 -0.17 4.16
CA TYR A 217 9.88 0.07 5.59
C TYR A 217 8.99 -0.84 6.43
N SER A 218 9.41 -1.07 7.67
CA SER A 218 8.63 -1.72 8.70
C SER A 218 8.76 -0.98 10.02
N TYR A 219 7.77 -1.15 10.91
CA TYR A 219 7.77 -0.50 12.21
C TYR A 219 7.05 -1.31 13.29
N CYS A 220 7.47 -1.12 14.53
CA CYS A 220 6.75 -1.57 15.71
C CYS A 220 6.98 -0.63 16.90
N LEU A 221 6.12 -0.78 17.91
CA LEU A 221 6.42 -0.27 19.23
C LEU A 221 7.29 -1.31 19.95
N GLN A 222 8.48 -0.92 20.37
CA GLN A 222 9.40 -1.76 21.12
C GLN A 222 9.40 -1.33 22.58
N ASP A 223 9.03 -2.25 23.47
CA ASP A 223 9.15 -2.03 24.90
C ASP A 223 10.61 -2.11 25.35
N THR A 224 10.96 -1.22 26.26
CA THR A 224 12.26 -1.08 26.90
C THR A 224 12.06 -1.02 28.41
N ASP A 225 13.14 -1.11 29.20
CA ASP A 225 13.04 -1.08 30.66
C ASP A 225 12.42 0.26 31.14
N GLY A 226 11.13 0.24 31.45
CA GLY A 226 10.37 1.38 31.98
C GLY A 226 9.83 2.38 30.95
N SER A 227 9.94 2.12 29.63
CA SER A 227 9.35 2.95 28.57
C SER A 227 9.23 2.15 27.26
N SER A 228 8.76 2.77 26.17
CA SER A 228 8.73 2.18 24.84
C SER A 228 9.29 3.17 23.80
N ARG A 229 9.65 2.68 22.61
CA ARG A 229 10.07 3.51 21.47
C ARG A 229 9.45 3.01 20.18
N LEU A 230 9.24 3.92 19.23
CA LEU A 230 8.92 3.54 17.87
C LEU A 230 10.20 3.04 17.18
N GLN A 231 10.27 1.74 16.90
CA GLN A 231 11.36 1.15 16.11
C GLN A 231 10.97 1.17 14.64
N LEU A 232 11.80 1.77 13.80
CA LEU A 232 11.68 1.82 12.36
C LEU A 232 12.78 0.96 11.75
N MET A 233 12.43 0.10 10.80
CA MET A 233 13.32 -0.80 10.08
C MET A 233 13.23 -0.46 8.60
N LEU A 234 14.24 0.20 8.05
CA LEU A 234 14.18 0.80 6.72
C LEU A 234 15.00 0.00 5.71
N GLU A 235 14.45 -0.19 4.52
CA GLU A 235 15.20 -0.69 3.37
C GLU A 235 15.56 0.52 2.48
N THR A 236 16.85 0.84 2.41
CA THR A 236 17.36 2.04 1.71
C THR A 236 18.59 1.72 0.86
N ASP A 237 18.93 2.61 -0.07
CA ASP A 237 20.17 2.57 -0.85
C ASP A 237 21.41 3.07 -0.07
N ASP A 238 21.21 3.91 0.95
CA ASP A 238 22.25 4.36 1.88
C ASP A 238 21.82 4.09 3.33
N LYS A 239 22.60 3.26 4.02
CA LYS A 239 22.38 2.82 5.42
C LYS A 239 23.25 3.57 6.42
N THR A 240 24.07 4.51 5.95
CA THR A 240 25.02 5.25 6.79
C THR A 240 24.39 6.50 7.42
N LYS A 241 23.24 6.92 6.90
CA LYS A 241 22.53 8.12 7.36
C LYS A 241 21.83 7.86 8.69
N ASN A 242 21.76 8.89 9.54
CA ASN A 242 20.95 8.84 10.74
C ASN A 242 19.67 9.65 10.53
N LEU A 243 18.62 8.99 10.04
CA LEU A 243 17.34 9.63 9.75
C LEU A 243 16.46 9.82 11.00
N ALA A 244 16.76 9.13 12.09
CA ALA A 244 15.89 9.06 13.27
C ALA A 244 15.53 10.43 13.88
N PRO A 245 16.46 11.40 14.06
CA PRO A 245 16.12 12.70 14.65
C PRO A 245 15.14 13.52 13.80
N ASP A 246 15.30 13.50 12.46
CA ASP A 246 14.38 14.24 11.57
C ASP A 246 13.02 13.55 11.51
N ILE A 247 12.99 12.21 11.51
CA ILE A 247 11.74 11.44 11.57
C ILE A 247 10.99 11.71 12.88
N ASP A 248 11.64 11.62 14.04
CA ASP A 248 11.03 11.88 15.36
C ASP A 248 10.40 13.28 15.42
N LYS A 249 11.13 14.27 14.90
CA LYS A 249 10.67 15.66 14.82
C LYS A 249 9.42 15.78 13.93
N ARG A 250 9.46 15.24 12.71
CA ARG A 250 8.33 15.29 11.77
C ARG A 250 7.10 14.57 12.30
N LEU A 251 7.28 13.45 12.99
CA LEU A 251 6.19 12.75 13.67
C LEU A 251 5.55 13.61 14.76
N CYS A 252 6.36 14.30 15.58
CA CYS A 252 5.84 15.22 16.58
C CYS A 252 5.09 16.43 15.97
N GLU A 253 5.53 16.91 14.81
CA GLU A 253 4.88 18.02 14.10
C GLU A 253 3.56 17.58 13.43
N ALA A 254 3.52 16.37 12.88
CA ALA A 254 2.38 15.85 12.13
C ALA A 254 1.29 15.23 13.02
N ASN A 255 1.66 14.55 14.11
CA ASN A 255 0.73 13.79 14.94
C ASN A 255 0.81 14.22 16.43
N GLN A 256 -0.29 14.80 16.91
CA GLN A 256 -0.40 15.30 18.29
C GLN A 256 -0.35 14.18 19.34
N VAL A 257 -0.84 12.98 19.01
CA VAL A 257 -0.80 11.82 19.92
C VAL A 257 0.65 11.38 20.15
N TYR A 258 1.45 11.28 19.08
CA TYR A 258 2.87 10.99 19.17
C TYR A 258 3.62 12.07 19.95
N ALA A 259 3.37 13.35 19.66
CA ALA A 259 3.97 14.46 20.38
C ALA A 259 3.63 14.45 21.89
N ALA A 260 2.39 14.09 22.24
CA ALA A 260 1.97 13.93 23.63
C ALA A 260 2.65 12.73 24.30
N ALA A 261 2.72 11.58 23.62
CA ALA A 261 3.41 10.39 24.10
C ALA A 261 4.90 10.67 24.36
N ARG A 262 5.58 11.42 23.47
CA ARG A 262 6.98 11.85 23.66
C ARG A 262 7.15 12.73 24.90
N LYS A 263 6.21 13.63 25.21
CA LYS A 263 6.21 14.43 26.44
C LYS A 263 5.94 13.59 27.71
N LYS A 264 5.20 12.49 27.57
CA LYS A 264 4.89 11.54 28.66
C LYS A 264 5.95 10.46 28.87
N GLY A 265 7.02 10.45 28.09
CA GLY A 265 8.18 9.57 28.32
C GLY A 265 8.37 8.48 27.29
N LEU A 266 7.56 8.40 26.22
CA LEU A 266 7.92 7.61 25.03
C LEU A 266 9.30 8.07 24.56
N LEU A 267 10.23 7.16 24.32
CA LEU A 267 11.57 7.48 23.87
C LEU A 267 11.58 7.97 22.41
N PRO A 268 12.64 8.67 21.95
CA PRO A 268 12.78 9.02 20.54
C PRO A 268 12.67 7.77 19.65
N CYS A 269 12.14 7.92 18.43
CA CYS A 269 12.16 6.80 17.49
C CYS A 269 13.59 6.35 17.20
N GLU A 270 13.74 5.06 16.87
CA GLU A 270 15.00 4.45 16.46
C GLU A 270 14.89 3.98 15.02
N VAL A 271 15.96 4.13 14.25
CA VAL A 271 16.06 3.65 12.87
C VAL A 271 17.14 2.58 12.82
N SER A 272 16.79 1.42 12.29
CA SER A 272 17.71 0.36 11.90
C SER A 272 17.52 0.05 10.42
N TYR A 273 18.56 -0.46 9.77
CA TYR A 273 18.51 -0.73 8.34
C TYR A 273 18.40 -2.23 8.08
N LEU A 274 17.59 -2.58 7.09
CA LEU A 274 17.36 -3.95 6.65
C LEU A 274 18.33 -4.30 5.53
N ALA A 275 18.70 -5.58 5.42
CA ALA A 275 19.34 -6.12 4.22
C ALA A 275 18.45 -5.89 2.99
N ALA A 276 19.08 -5.77 1.81
CA ALA A 276 18.34 -5.59 0.57
C ALA A 276 17.37 -6.76 0.33
N GLU A 277 16.19 -6.45 -0.21
CA GLU A 277 15.12 -7.41 -0.54
C GLU A 277 14.51 -8.12 0.68
N SER A 278 14.68 -7.60 1.89
CA SER A 278 14.11 -8.20 3.12
C SER A 278 12.59 -8.32 3.07
N HIS A 279 11.90 -7.30 2.56
CA HIS A 279 10.44 -7.33 2.42
C HIS A 279 9.98 -8.31 1.33
N LEU A 280 10.75 -8.42 0.23
CA LEU A 280 10.49 -9.42 -0.82
C LEU A 280 10.69 -10.84 -0.30
N LEU A 281 11.73 -11.08 0.50
CA LEU A 281 11.96 -12.35 1.16
C LEU A 281 10.81 -12.70 2.11
N TYR A 282 10.36 -11.74 2.93
CA TYR A 282 9.21 -11.98 3.81
C TYR A 282 7.95 -12.34 3.03
N ARG A 283 7.64 -11.58 1.96
CA ARG A 283 6.50 -11.86 1.08
C ARG A 283 6.58 -13.28 0.51
N ASP A 284 7.74 -13.72 0.05
CA ASP A 284 7.93 -15.06 -0.50
C ASP A 284 7.77 -16.14 0.59
N VAL A 285 8.25 -15.91 1.81
CA VAL A 285 7.99 -16.80 2.97
C VAL A 285 6.49 -16.93 3.24
N GLN A 286 5.76 -15.81 3.26
CA GLN A 286 4.31 -15.81 3.49
C GLN A 286 3.56 -16.53 2.38
N ARG A 287 3.98 -16.37 1.13
CA ARG A 287 3.43 -17.10 -0.04
C ARG A 287 3.47 -18.60 0.17
N PHE A 288 4.61 -19.14 0.61
CA PHE A 288 4.75 -20.58 0.86
C PHE A 288 3.95 -21.05 2.07
N ARG A 289 3.93 -20.28 3.15
CA ARG A 289 3.20 -20.65 4.38
C ARG A 289 1.69 -20.62 4.20
N GLN A 290 1.18 -19.58 3.55
CA GLN A 290 -0.26 -19.37 3.37
C GLN A 290 -0.80 -20.03 2.11
N LYS A 291 0.06 -20.63 1.27
CA LYS A 291 -0.30 -21.20 -0.04
C LYS A 291 -1.13 -20.23 -0.89
N THR A 292 -0.79 -18.94 -0.77
CA THR A 292 -1.53 -17.84 -1.35
C THR A 292 -0.69 -17.21 -2.45
N ALA A 293 -1.34 -16.66 -3.49
CA ALA A 293 -0.63 -16.02 -4.57
C ALA A 293 0.08 -14.74 -4.07
N PRO A 294 1.30 -14.44 -4.56
CA PRO A 294 2.09 -13.33 -4.00
C PRO A 294 1.43 -11.95 -4.15
N ASP A 295 0.53 -11.77 -5.11
CA ASP A 295 -0.26 -10.56 -5.34
C ASP A 295 -1.36 -10.32 -4.28
N GLN A 296 -1.70 -11.34 -3.49
CA GLN A 296 -2.66 -11.22 -2.38
C GLN A 296 -1.96 -10.91 -1.05
N ILE A 297 -0.63 -10.86 -1.02
CA ILE A 297 0.15 -10.59 0.19
C ILE A 297 0.41 -9.10 0.25
N LYS A 298 -0.19 -8.44 1.25
CA LYS A 298 0.05 -7.02 1.50
C LYS A 298 1.48 -6.77 2.00
N PRO A 299 2.05 -5.59 1.72
CA PRO A 299 3.27 -5.11 2.36
C PRO A 299 3.16 -5.25 3.88
N THR A 300 4.21 -5.77 4.52
CA THR A 300 4.22 -6.02 5.96
C THR A 300 4.95 -4.90 6.67
N HIS A 301 4.31 -3.74 6.80
CA HIS A 301 4.94 -2.60 7.46
C HIS A 301 4.71 -2.62 8.98
N PHE A 302 3.48 -2.86 9.45
CA PHE A 302 3.23 -2.96 10.90
C PHE A 302 3.59 -4.35 11.45
N LEU A 303 4.62 -4.40 12.29
CA LEU A 303 5.13 -5.62 12.93
C LEU A 303 4.42 -5.86 14.28
N ASN A 304 3.14 -6.20 14.22
CA ASN A 304 2.27 -6.44 15.38
C ASN A 304 2.36 -7.85 15.99
N THR A 305 3.28 -8.70 15.53
CA THR A 305 3.48 -10.04 16.08
C THR A 305 4.95 -10.30 16.37
N THR A 306 5.23 -11.12 17.39
CA THR A 306 6.60 -11.53 17.72
C THR A 306 7.30 -12.22 16.55
N GLU A 307 6.56 -12.93 15.70
CA GLU A 307 7.12 -13.58 14.52
C GLU A 307 7.62 -12.57 13.49
N LYS A 308 6.79 -11.57 13.15
CA LYS A 308 7.17 -10.48 12.25
C LYS A 308 8.41 -9.75 12.78
N ILE A 309 8.39 -9.36 14.05
CA ILE A 309 9.50 -8.66 14.69
C ILE A 309 10.78 -9.51 14.61
N LYS A 310 10.72 -10.79 15.01
CA LYS A 310 11.88 -11.69 14.96
C LYS A 310 12.45 -11.83 13.55
N PHE A 311 11.61 -11.93 12.53
CA PHE A 311 12.07 -12.01 11.15
C PHE A 311 12.84 -10.75 10.75
N PHE A 312 12.22 -9.57 10.90
CA PHE A 312 12.83 -8.32 10.45
C PHE A 312 14.06 -7.93 11.29
N THR A 313 14.08 -8.22 12.60
CA THR A 313 15.28 -8.08 13.43
C THR A 313 16.42 -8.99 12.97
N ALA A 314 16.13 -10.21 12.49
CA ALA A 314 17.15 -11.17 12.07
C ALA A 314 17.81 -10.81 10.73
N VAL A 315 17.24 -9.88 9.96
CA VAL A 315 17.74 -9.43 8.66
C VAL A 315 18.19 -7.98 8.67
N LEU A 316 18.42 -7.40 9.85
CA LEU A 316 19.08 -6.10 9.99
C LEU A 316 20.54 -6.17 9.52
N GLU A 317 21.05 -5.05 9.01
CA GLU A 317 22.44 -4.87 8.54
C GLU A 317 23.14 -3.73 9.27
#